data_AF-A0AAW9A6N1-F1
#
_entry.id   AF-A0AAW9A6N1-F1
#
_cell.length_a   1.000
_cell.length_b   1.000
_cell.length_c   1.000
_cell.angle_alpha   90.00
_cell.angle_beta   90.00
_cell.angle_gamma   90.00
#
_symmetry.space_group_name_H-M   'P 1'
#
loop_
_entity.id
_entity.type
_entity.pdbx_description
1 polymer ?
#
loop_
_entity_poly.entity_id
_entity_poly.type
_entity_poly.pdbx_seq_one_letter_code
_entity_poly.pdbx_strand_id
1 'polypeptide(L)'
;MKKIQSITEWHSIIDQSKNEPVFLLKHSSTCSISAAGYRAFEGFDTDIPKYYLVVQTNRPLSSEVASGLGIRHESPQLFLLKDGKAVWHASHYSISQSKIKSAVEAFG
;
A
#
# COMPACT_ATOMS: atom_id res chain seq x y z
N MET A 1 -3.04 -7.60 8.75
CA MET A 1 -2.25 -6.52 8.11
C MET A 1 -1.03 -6.24 8.97
N LYS A 2 0.17 -6.14 8.39
CA LYS A 2 1.45 -5.97 9.10
C LYS A 2 2.04 -4.57 8.89
N LYS A 3 2.53 -3.95 9.97
CA LYS A 3 3.24 -2.66 9.90
C LYS A 3 4.69 -2.90 9.45
N ILE A 4 5.22 -2.01 8.61
CA ILE A 4 6.66 -1.91 8.31
C ILE A 4 7.23 -0.59 8.81
N GLN A 5 8.52 -0.61 9.17
CA GLN A 5 9.19 0.52 9.80
C GLN A 5 10.58 0.80 9.22
N SER A 6 11.06 -0.02 8.29
CA SER A 6 12.40 0.10 7.71
C SER A 6 12.42 -0.06 6.19
N ILE A 7 13.48 0.49 5.56
CA ILE A 7 13.76 0.31 4.13
C ILE A 7 14.06 -1.16 3.81
N THR A 8 14.71 -1.89 4.74
CA THR A 8 14.96 -3.32 4.60
C THR A 8 13.67 -4.11 4.44
N GLU A 9 12.65 -3.85 5.28
CA GLU A 9 11.33 -4.49 5.14
C GLU A 9 10.63 -4.11 3.83
N TRP A 10 10.80 -2.88 3.35
CA TRP A 10 10.32 -2.48 2.02
C TRP A 10 10.94 -3.31 0.91
N HIS A 11 12.27 -3.52 0.94
CA HIS A 11 12.93 -4.38 -0.04
C HIS A 11 12.43 -5.82 0.03
N SER A 12 12.21 -6.37 1.24
CA SER A 12 11.61 -7.70 1.40
C SER A 12 10.20 -7.79 0.81
N ILE A 13 9.38 -6.74 0.94
CA ILE A 13 8.04 -6.68 0.32
C ILE A 13 8.14 -6.64 -1.20
N ILE A 14 9.06 -5.85 -1.76
CA ILE A 14 9.31 -5.81 -3.21
C ILE A 14 9.76 -7.18 -3.71
N ASP A 15 10.68 -7.86 -3.01
CA ASP A 15 11.13 -9.19 -3.39
C ASP A 15 10.02 -10.24 -3.27
N GLN A 16 9.19 -10.17 -2.21
CA GLN A 16 7.99 -10.98 -2.09
C GLN A 16 7.03 -10.75 -3.26
N SER A 17 6.85 -9.50 -3.68
CA SER A 17 5.96 -9.13 -4.79
C SER A 17 6.33 -9.78 -6.12
N LYS A 18 7.59 -10.23 -6.28
CA LYS A 18 8.07 -10.96 -7.47
C LYS A 18 7.57 -12.41 -7.53
N ASN A 19 7.10 -12.96 -6.41
CA ASN A 19 6.61 -14.34 -6.32
C ASN A 19 5.09 -14.38 -6.18
N GLU A 20 4.52 -13.46 -5.38
CA GLU A 20 3.08 -13.37 -5.13
C GLU A 20 2.66 -11.89 -5.00
N PRO A 21 1.43 -11.52 -5.37
CA PRO A 21 0.97 -10.15 -5.19
C PRO A 21 0.97 -9.75 -3.71
N VAL A 22 1.23 -8.48 -3.42
CA VAL A 22 1.17 -7.93 -2.05
C VAL A 22 0.58 -6.52 -2.06
N PHE A 23 -0.10 -6.15 -0.97
CA PHE A 23 -0.58 -4.79 -0.79
C PHE A 23 0.32 -3.97 0.14
N LEU A 24 0.49 -2.68 -0.15
CA LEU A 24 1.14 -1.72 0.74
C LEU A 24 0.33 -0.42 0.86
N LEU A 25 -0.01 -0.02 2.09
CA LEU A 25 -0.68 1.25 2.38
C LEU A 25 0.28 2.26 3.03
N LYS A 26 0.38 3.46 2.46
CA LYS A 26 0.90 4.66 3.14
C LYS A 26 -0.23 5.33 3.91
N HIS A 27 -0.19 5.24 5.22
CA HIS A 27 -1.18 5.83 6.11
C HIS A 27 -0.62 7.06 6.85
N SER A 28 -1.46 8.08 6.99
CA SER A 28 -1.21 9.28 7.77
C SER A 28 -2.10 9.25 9.02
N SER A 29 -1.51 9.07 10.20
CA SER A 29 -2.26 8.91 11.46
C SER A 29 -2.98 10.18 11.91
N THR A 30 -2.61 11.35 11.36
CA THR A 30 -3.19 12.66 11.69
C THR A 30 -4.19 13.16 10.65
N CYS A 31 -4.58 12.33 9.67
CA CYS A 31 -5.47 12.72 8.58
C CYS A 31 -6.74 11.86 8.57
N SER A 32 -7.91 12.48 8.70
CA SER A 32 -9.21 11.80 8.73
C SER A 32 -9.51 11.02 7.44
N ILE A 33 -9.14 11.58 6.28
CA ILE A 33 -9.25 10.91 4.97
C ILE A 33 -8.37 9.66 4.96
N SER A 34 -7.18 9.75 5.55
CA SER A 34 -6.27 8.61 5.66
C SER A 34 -6.79 7.53 6.60
N ALA A 35 -7.44 7.90 7.69
CA ALA A 35 -8.11 6.96 8.58
C ALA A 35 -9.28 6.23 7.88
N ALA A 36 -10.03 6.93 7.02
CA ALA A 36 -11.09 6.30 6.22
C ALA A 36 -10.52 5.27 5.23
N GLY A 37 -9.49 5.65 4.46
CA GLY A 37 -8.81 4.72 3.54
C GLY A 37 -8.16 3.54 4.26
N TYR A 38 -7.56 3.78 5.44
CA TYR A 38 -7.02 2.71 6.29
C TYR A 38 -8.10 1.73 6.73
N ARG A 39 -9.25 2.19 7.24
CA ARG A 39 -10.37 1.31 7.64
C ARG A 39 -10.93 0.51 6.46
N ALA A 40 -11.09 1.15 5.30
CA ALA A 40 -11.57 0.48 4.09
C ALA A 40 -10.63 -0.65 3.68
N PHE A 41 -9.32 -0.41 3.69
CA PHE A 41 -8.31 -1.42 3.38
C PHE A 41 -8.20 -2.49 4.46
N GLU A 42 -8.23 -2.11 5.74
CA GLU A 42 -8.18 -3.02 6.88
C GLU A 42 -9.33 -4.03 6.83
N GLY A 43 -10.55 -3.57 6.57
CA GLY A 43 -11.74 -4.42 6.45
C GLY A 43 -11.90 -5.15 5.12
N PHE A 44 -11.02 -4.93 4.13
CA PHE A 44 -11.02 -5.72 2.90
C PHE A 44 -10.47 -7.13 3.18
N ASP A 45 -11.30 -8.14 2.97
CA ASP A 45 -10.97 -9.55 3.18
C ASP A 45 -10.29 -10.14 1.95
N THR A 46 -9.12 -10.74 2.14
CA THR A 46 -8.28 -11.31 1.07
C THR A 46 -7.12 -12.10 1.66
N ASP A 47 -6.68 -13.13 0.93
CA ASP A 47 -5.47 -13.89 1.24
C ASP A 47 -4.18 -13.16 0.81
N ILE A 48 -4.29 -12.08 0.03
CA ILE A 48 -3.13 -11.29 -0.40
C ILE A 48 -2.48 -10.63 0.83
N PRO A 49 -1.15 -10.79 1.04
CA PRO A 49 -0.45 -10.15 2.15
C PRO A 49 -0.67 -8.64 2.20
N LYS A 50 -1.12 -8.14 3.36
CA LYS A 50 -1.44 -6.72 3.58
C LYS A 50 -0.39 -6.04 4.46
N TYR A 51 0.28 -5.02 3.94
CA TYR A 51 1.26 -4.20 4.66
C TYR A 51 0.83 -2.73 4.78
N TYR A 52 1.37 -2.03 5.78
CA TYR A 52 1.22 -0.58 5.88
C TYR A 52 2.41 0.10 6.57
N LEU A 53 2.58 1.40 6.31
CA LEU A 53 3.53 2.27 7.00
C LEU A 53 2.86 3.56 7.44
N VAL A 54 3.34 4.15 8.54
CA VAL A 54 2.85 5.44 9.05
C VAL A 54 3.81 6.54 8.59
N VAL A 55 3.33 7.45 7.75
CA VAL A 55 4.15 8.46 7.05
C VAL A 55 4.86 9.40 8.03
N GLN A 56 4.16 9.85 9.08
CA GLN A 56 4.69 10.78 10.08
C GLN A 56 5.93 10.25 10.78
N THR A 57 5.95 8.95 11.08
CA THR A 57 7.02 8.30 11.84
C THR A 57 8.07 7.63 10.95
N ASN A 58 7.85 7.58 9.63
CA ASN A 58 8.71 6.87 8.68
C ASN A 58 8.90 7.66 7.37
N ARG A 59 9.21 8.96 7.44
CA ARG A 59 9.37 9.82 6.25
C ARG A 59 10.41 9.29 5.22
N PRO A 60 11.60 8.79 5.64
CA PRO A 60 12.57 8.24 4.68
C PRO A 60 12.00 7.03 3.94
N LEU A 61 11.42 6.06 4.66
CA LEU A 61 10.76 4.89 4.08
C LEU A 61 9.59 5.28 3.15
N SER A 62 8.75 6.22 3.56
CA SER A 62 7.64 6.71 2.73
C SER A 62 8.14 7.32 1.41
N SER A 63 9.28 8.02 1.45
CA SER A 63 9.92 8.61 0.29
C SER A 63 10.54 7.53 -0.61
N GLU A 64 11.20 6.55 0.00
CA GLU A 64 11.79 5.40 -0.70
C GLU A 64 10.74 4.61 -1.48
N VAL A 65 9.58 4.32 -0.88
CA VAL A 65 8.48 3.64 -1.59
C VAL A 65 7.98 4.47 -2.78
N ALA A 66 7.94 5.81 -2.67
CA ALA A 66 7.53 6.65 -3.80
C ALA A 66 8.57 6.62 -4.94
N SER A 67 9.86 6.75 -4.57
CA SER A 67 10.98 6.70 -5.49
C SER A 67 11.10 5.35 -6.19
N GLY A 68 11.12 4.25 -5.42
CA GLY A 68 11.26 2.89 -5.94
C GLY A 68 10.11 2.43 -6.83
N LEU A 69 8.92 3.02 -6.68
CA LEU A 69 7.77 2.76 -7.56
C LEU A 69 7.67 3.75 -8.73
N GLY A 70 8.42 4.85 -8.73
CA GLY A 70 8.26 5.94 -9.68
C GLY A 70 6.89 6.65 -9.57
N ILE A 71 6.20 6.53 -8.43
CA ILE A 71 4.87 7.09 -8.19
C ILE A 71 4.97 8.21 -7.16
N ARG A 72 4.41 9.37 -7.49
CA ARG A 72 4.39 10.54 -6.59
C ARG A 72 3.76 10.16 -5.25
N HIS A 73 4.39 10.62 -4.16
CA HIS A 73 3.89 10.42 -2.82
C HIS A 73 2.51 11.07 -2.62
N GLU A 74 1.56 10.29 -2.10
CA GLU A 74 0.27 10.75 -1.58
C GLU A 74 -0.01 10.09 -0.22
N SER A 75 -0.96 10.64 0.56
CA SER A 75 -1.44 9.97 1.78
C SER A 75 -2.92 10.30 2.09
N PRO A 76 -3.80 9.29 2.22
CA PRO A 76 -3.51 7.86 2.10
C PRO A 76 -3.18 7.45 0.66
N GLN A 77 -2.37 6.41 0.51
CA GLN A 77 -2.03 5.84 -0.80
C GLN A 77 -1.83 4.32 -0.67
N LEU A 78 -2.66 3.54 -1.37
CA LEU A 78 -2.64 2.09 -1.40
C LEU A 78 -2.05 1.62 -2.73
N PHE A 79 -1.20 0.60 -2.67
CA PHE A 79 -0.59 -0.05 -3.83
C PHE A 79 -0.90 -1.54 -3.82
N LEU A 80 -1.20 -2.10 -4.99
CA LEU A 80 -1.10 -3.52 -5.27
C LEU A 80 0.20 -3.74 -6.06
N LEU A 81 1.09 -4.55 -5.50
CA LEU A 81 2.42 -4.81 -6.03
C LEU A 81 2.47 -6.23 -6.59
N LYS A 82 3.05 -6.39 -7.78
CA LYS A 82 3.30 -7.67 -8.45
C LYS A 82 4.50 -7.52 -9.38
N ASP A 83 5.34 -8.54 -9.47
CA ASP A 83 6.57 -8.56 -10.29
C ASP A 83 7.52 -7.39 -9.98
N GLY A 84 7.59 -6.99 -8.70
CA GLY A 84 8.41 -5.86 -8.25
C GLY A 84 7.87 -4.48 -8.64
N LYS A 85 6.63 -4.38 -9.16
CA LYS A 85 6.04 -3.15 -9.67
C LYS A 85 4.68 -2.88 -9.04
N ALA A 86 4.27 -1.61 -8.99
CA ALA A 86 2.90 -1.25 -8.68
C ALA A 86 2.02 -1.47 -9.92
N VAL A 87 1.25 -2.56 -9.91
CA VAL A 87 0.30 -2.88 -10.98
C VAL A 87 -1.01 -2.08 -10.83
N TRP A 88 -1.31 -1.63 -9.61
CA TRP A 88 -2.41 -0.72 -9.34
C TRP A 88 -2.13 0.14 -8.11
N HIS A 89 -2.69 1.35 -8.08
CA HIS A 89 -2.66 2.20 -6.90
C HIS A 89 -3.92 3.07 -6.80
N ALA A 90 -4.27 3.47 -5.58
CA ALA A 90 -5.34 4.41 -5.28
C ALA A 90 -4.95 5.33 -4.11
N SER A 91 -5.47 6.55 -4.10
CA SER A 91 -5.23 7.53 -3.03
C SER A 91 -6.52 8.21 -2.59
N HIS A 92 -6.47 8.79 -1.38
CA HIS A 92 -7.58 9.55 -0.79
C HIS A 92 -8.93 8.78 -0.87
N TYR A 93 -9.96 9.40 -1.47
CA TYR A 93 -11.30 8.83 -1.62
C TYR A 93 -11.39 7.67 -2.62
N SER A 94 -10.34 7.43 -3.40
CA SER A 94 -10.29 6.30 -4.34
C SER A 94 -10.01 4.97 -3.64
N ILE A 95 -9.61 5.01 -2.36
CA ILE A 95 -9.39 3.80 -1.55
C ILE A 95 -10.74 3.36 -0.98
N SER A 96 -11.36 2.38 -1.64
CA SER A 96 -12.62 1.76 -1.23
C SER A 96 -12.57 0.26 -1.50
N GLN A 97 -13.33 -0.54 -0.75
CA GLN A 97 -13.34 -2.00 -0.91
C GLN A 97 -13.76 -2.42 -2.33
N SER A 98 -14.69 -1.69 -2.97
CA SER A 98 -15.10 -1.97 -4.35
C SER A 98 -13.94 -1.76 -5.33
N LYS A 99 -13.20 -0.64 -5.21
CA LYS A 99 -12.03 -0.38 -6.05
C LYS A 99 -10.90 -1.38 -5.82
N ILE A 100 -10.68 -1.78 -4.56
CA ILE A 100 -9.68 -2.80 -4.22
C ILE A 100 -10.09 -4.15 -4.83
N LYS A 101 -11.35 -4.56 -4.67
CA LYS A 101 -11.89 -5.79 -5.27
C LYS A 101 -11.71 -5.81 -6.78
N SER A 102 -12.14 -4.75 -7.47
CA SER A 102 -11.97 -4.64 -8.93
C SER A 102 -10.51 -4.67 -9.37
N ALA A 103 -9.59 -4.13 -8.56
CA ALA A 103 -8.17 -4.25 -8.83
C ALA A 103 -7.74 -5.72 -8.76
N VAL A 104 -8.05 -6.44 -7.68
CA VAL A 104 -7.70 -7.88 -7.54
C VAL A 104 -8.28 -8.71 -8.70
N GLU A 105 -9.55 -8.50 -9.05
CA GLU A 105 -10.23 -9.21 -10.14
C GLU A 105 -9.64 -8.92 -11.53
N ALA A 106 -9.00 -7.77 -11.73
CA ALA A 106 -8.37 -7.42 -13.01
C ALA A 106 -6.97 -8.05 -13.20
N PHE A 107 -6.34 -8.55 -12.13
CA PHE A 107 -4.98 -9.13 -12.16
C PHE A 107 -4.93 -10.64 -11.86
N GLY A 108 -6.04 -11.21 -11.37
CA GLY A 108 -6.24 -12.65 -11.18
C GLY A 108 -6.82 -13.30 -12.42
#